data_AF-M0H713-F1
#
_entry.id   AF-M0H713-F1
#
_cell.length_a   1.000
_cell.length_b   1.000
_cell.length_c   1.000
_cell.angle_alpha   90.00
_cell.angle_beta   90.00
_cell.angle_gamma   90.00
#
_symmetry.space_group_name_H-M   'P 1'
#
loop_
_entity.id
_entity.type
_entity.pdbx_description
1 polymer ?
#
loop_
_entity_poly.entity_id
_entity_poly.type
_entity_poly.pdbx_seq_one_letter_code
_entity_poly.pdbx_strand_id
1 'polypeptide(L)'
;MSGLYDSIMSRAADSEYIDPEHVWPLGIGCTVVLIALVDIRALNQLLASLDGFTQLRQLLVMALKGIGAGMIAHFAYSTSEISFRSRQTLQSKERALMIILGVGVGAGLLVDVVIPRLIEPFPFVVVQTAGLLLVVGMWYLHLLIENWKLSNEWPHVLSGLLIAFGPYVPYLL
;
A
#
# COMPACT_ATOMS: atom_id res chain seq x y z
N MET A 1 22.97 -7.89 18.56
CA MET A 1 22.02 -7.32 17.57
C MET A 1 22.64 -6.22 16.71
N SER A 2 23.66 -5.48 17.17
CA SER A 2 24.38 -4.47 16.36
C SER A 2 25.02 -5.03 15.09
N GLY A 3 25.76 -6.14 15.16
CA GLY A 3 26.51 -6.65 14.00
C GLY A 3 25.68 -7.10 12.79
N LEU A 4 24.42 -7.51 12.98
CA LEU A 4 23.54 -7.86 11.87
C LEU A 4 22.99 -6.59 11.18
N TYR A 5 22.58 -5.60 11.99
CA TYR A 5 22.16 -4.30 11.48
C TYR A 5 23.31 -3.60 10.75
N ASP A 6 24.50 -3.57 11.36
CA ASP A 6 25.71 -2.98 10.77
C ASP A 6 26.10 -3.69 9.47
N SER A 7 25.98 -5.02 9.41
CA SER A 7 26.26 -5.79 8.19
C SER A 7 25.22 -5.57 7.09
N ILE A 8 23.94 -5.38 7.42
CA ILE A 8 22.91 -5.04 6.44
C ILE A 8 23.12 -3.60 5.96
N MET A 9 23.49 -2.68 6.86
CA MET A 9 23.70 -1.28 6.55
C MET A 9 24.97 -1.04 5.74
N SER A 10 26.06 -1.80 5.99
CA SER A 10 27.25 -1.77 5.15
C SER A 10 26.98 -2.35 3.76
N ARG A 11 26.23 -3.46 3.67
CA ARG A 11 25.84 -4.03 2.36
C ARG A 11 24.89 -3.14 1.57
N ALA A 12 24.03 -2.38 2.24
CA ALA A 12 23.21 -1.36 1.61
C ALA A 12 24.05 -0.17 1.16
N ALA A 13 24.98 0.32 1.99
CA ALA A 13 25.89 1.41 1.65
C ALA A 13 26.83 1.09 0.47
N ASP A 14 27.22 -0.19 0.31
CA ASP A 14 28.05 -0.67 -0.79
C ASP A 14 27.23 -1.09 -2.04
N SER A 15 25.90 -1.00 -1.98
CA SER A 15 25.00 -1.39 -3.07
C SER A 15 24.64 -0.18 -3.94
N GLU A 16 24.95 -0.21 -5.23
CA GLU A 16 24.44 0.77 -6.22
C GLU A 16 22.91 0.71 -6.41
N TYR A 17 22.23 -0.23 -5.75
CA TYR A 17 20.82 -0.55 -5.99
C TYR A 17 19.91 -0.31 -4.78
N ILE A 18 20.42 -0.17 -3.55
CA ILE A 18 19.58 -0.10 -2.34
C ILE A 18 20.11 0.99 -1.42
N ASP A 19 19.44 2.13 -1.31
CA ASP A 19 19.88 3.13 -0.35
C ASP A 19 19.63 2.63 1.09
N PRO A 20 20.52 2.95 2.06
CA PRO A 20 20.40 2.51 3.46
C PRO A 20 19.04 2.84 4.11
N GLU A 21 18.42 3.92 3.68
CA GLU A 21 17.08 4.36 4.07
C GLU A 21 15.96 3.40 3.61
N HIS A 22 16.23 2.43 2.75
CA HIS A 22 15.25 1.42 2.36
C HIS A 22 15.24 0.20 3.29
N VAL A 23 16.17 0.10 4.24
CA VAL A 23 16.28 -1.05 5.14
C VAL A 23 15.39 -0.92 6.39
N TRP A 24 15.17 0.30 6.90
CA TRP A 24 14.39 0.50 8.13
C TRP A 24 12.94 -0.04 8.05
N PRO A 25 12.19 0.06 6.92
CA PRO A 25 10.86 -0.53 6.83
C PRO A 25 10.91 -2.04 7.01
N LEU A 26 11.95 -2.70 6.49
CA LEU A 26 12.10 -4.16 6.58
C LEU A 26 12.30 -4.61 8.03
N GLY A 27 13.02 -3.82 8.83
CA GLY A 27 13.12 -4.03 10.29
C GLY A 27 11.76 -3.97 10.99
N ILE A 28 10.88 -3.03 10.61
CA ILE A 28 9.52 -2.95 11.15
C ILE A 28 8.70 -4.18 10.76
N GLY A 29 8.73 -4.58 9.48
CA GLY A 29 8.01 -5.75 9.01
C GLY A 29 8.44 -7.04 9.72
N CYS A 30 9.75 -7.26 9.87
CA CYS A 30 10.27 -8.38 10.66
C CYS A 30 9.84 -8.33 12.13
N THR A 31 9.80 -7.13 12.74
CA THR A 31 9.35 -6.97 14.13
C THR A 31 7.88 -7.36 14.29
N VAL A 32 7.01 -6.95 13.36
CA VAL A 32 5.59 -7.34 13.38
C VAL A 32 5.42 -8.85 13.27
N VAL A 33 6.15 -9.51 12.38
CA VAL A 33 6.13 -10.98 12.24
C VAL A 33 6.63 -11.66 13.50
N LEU A 34 7.74 -11.19 14.08
CA LEU A 34 8.28 -11.75 15.32
C LEU A 34 7.29 -11.58 16.48
N ILE A 35 6.64 -10.42 16.60
CA ILE A 35 5.59 -10.19 17.60
C ILE A 35 4.48 -11.23 17.44
N ALA A 36 4.01 -11.45 16.20
CA ALA A 36 2.95 -12.41 15.92
C ALA A 36 3.38 -13.85 16.25
N LEU A 37 4.63 -14.22 15.96
CA LEU A 37 5.16 -15.58 16.18
C LEU A 37 5.42 -15.94 17.63
N VAL A 38 5.91 -15.01 18.44
CA VAL A 38 6.31 -15.31 19.84
C VAL A 38 5.09 -15.38 20.76
N ASP A 39 3.88 -15.06 20.26
CA ASP A 39 2.59 -15.06 20.97
C ASP A 39 2.66 -14.49 22.40
N ILE A 40 3.46 -13.43 22.56
CA ILE A 40 3.53 -12.71 23.83
C ILE A 40 2.31 -11.82 23.91
N ARG A 41 1.41 -12.13 24.85
CA ARG A 41 0.17 -11.39 25.09
C ARG A 41 0.36 -9.87 25.13
N ALA A 42 1.46 -9.38 25.72
CA ALA A 42 1.77 -7.95 25.78
C ALA A 42 2.08 -7.33 24.40
N LEU A 43 2.73 -8.07 23.49
CA LEU A 43 3.06 -7.58 22.15
C LEU A 43 1.83 -7.62 21.23
N ASN A 44 0.98 -8.64 21.36
CA ASN A 44 -0.32 -8.68 20.68
C ASN A 44 -1.25 -7.55 21.16
N GLN A 45 -1.22 -7.23 22.46
CA GLN A 45 -1.94 -6.07 23.00
C GLN A 45 -1.41 -4.74 22.46
N LEU A 46 -0.10 -4.64 22.21
CA LEU A 46 0.48 -3.45 21.58
C LEU A 46 -0.05 -3.27 20.15
N LEU A 47 -0.08 -4.33 19.34
CA LEU A 47 -0.68 -4.26 17.99
C LEU A 47 -2.18 -3.95 18.04
N ALA A 48 -2.92 -4.60 18.93
CA ALA A 48 -4.36 -4.35 19.12
C ALA A 48 -4.66 -2.94 19.65
N SER A 49 -3.75 -2.33 20.43
CA SER A 49 -3.95 -0.97 20.93
C SER A 49 -4.05 0.05 19.80
N LEU A 50 -3.40 -0.21 18.67
CA LEU A 50 -3.47 0.64 17.48
C LEU A 50 -4.86 0.62 16.85
N ASP A 51 -5.59 -0.49 16.93
CA ASP A 51 -6.96 -0.59 16.44
C ASP A 51 -7.96 0.22 17.29
N GLY A 52 -7.58 0.57 18.52
CA GLY A 52 -8.35 1.49 19.38
C GLY A 52 -8.41 2.92 18.85
N PHE A 53 -7.49 3.31 17.95
CA PHE A 53 -7.44 4.64 17.34
C PHE A 53 -8.32 4.68 16.09
N THR A 54 -9.62 4.90 16.29
CA THR A 54 -10.62 4.92 15.21
C THR A 54 -10.29 5.93 14.11
N GLN A 55 -9.72 7.10 14.44
CA GLN A 55 -9.31 8.09 13.44
C GLN A 55 -8.18 7.57 12.56
N LEU A 56 -7.19 6.87 13.14
CA LEU A 56 -6.08 6.29 12.40
C LEU A 56 -6.58 5.21 11.44
N ARG A 57 -7.47 4.34 11.93
CA ARG A 57 -8.15 3.34 11.09
C ARG A 57 -8.85 4.01 9.90
N GLN A 58 -9.70 5.00 10.16
CA GLN A 58 -10.42 5.71 9.10
C GLN A 58 -9.47 6.36 8.08
N LEU A 59 -8.39 6.99 8.55
CA LEU A 59 -7.38 7.61 7.70
C LEU A 59 -6.71 6.58 6.78
N LEU A 60 -6.31 5.44 7.32
CA LEU A 60 -5.69 4.36 6.54
C LEU A 60 -6.66 3.76 5.52
N VAL A 61 -7.91 3.52 5.90
CA VAL A 61 -8.95 3.05 4.97
C VAL A 61 -9.17 4.07 3.86
N MET A 62 -9.29 5.36 4.19
CA MET A 62 -9.46 6.43 3.21
C MET A 62 -8.25 6.55 2.28
N ALA A 63 -7.03 6.42 2.80
CA ALA A 63 -5.81 6.44 2.00
C ALA A 63 -5.81 5.26 1.01
N LEU A 64 -6.13 4.05 1.47
CA LEU A 64 -6.17 2.86 0.61
C LEU A 64 -7.26 2.99 -0.47
N LYS A 65 -8.42 3.59 -0.13
CA LYS A 65 -9.46 3.97 -1.09
C LYS A 65 -8.96 4.99 -2.10
N GLY A 66 -8.28 6.04 -1.66
CA GLY A 66 -7.70 7.04 -2.56
C GLY A 66 -6.73 6.45 -3.57
N ILE A 67 -5.81 5.58 -3.11
CA ILE A 67 -4.86 4.90 -3.99
C ILE A 67 -5.58 3.95 -4.96
N GLY A 68 -6.53 3.15 -4.47
CA GLY A 68 -7.31 2.25 -5.33
C GLY A 68 -8.09 2.99 -6.42
N ALA A 69 -8.74 4.11 -6.07
CA ALA A 69 -9.44 4.95 -7.04
C ALA A 69 -8.46 5.59 -8.04
N GLY A 70 -7.30 6.06 -7.57
CA GLY A 70 -6.23 6.61 -8.42
C GLY A 70 -5.70 5.60 -9.43
N MET A 71 -5.48 4.35 -9.01
CA MET A 71 -5.06 3.26 -9.90
C MET A 71 -6.11 2.96 -10.97
N ILE A 72 -7.39 2.82 -10.59
CA ILE A 72 -8.47 2.56 -11.56
C ILE A 72 -8.57 3.70 -12.58
N ALA A 73 -8.51 4.95 -12.10
CA ALA A 73 -8.51 6.11 -12.97
C ALA A 73 -7.30 6.08 -13.92
N HIS A 74 -6.09 5.84 -13.41
CA HIS A 74 -4.88 5.72 -14.22
C HIS A 74 -5.01 4.65 -15.31
N PHE A 75 -5.53 3.47 -14.99
CA PHE A 75 -5.76 2.42 -15.99
C PHE A 75 -6.83 2.79 -17.01
N ALA A 76 -7.94 3.39 -16.57
CA ALA A 76 -9.02 3.81 -17.46
C ALA A 76 -8.56 4.89 -18.46
N TYR A 77 -7.72 5.84 -18.02
CA TYR A 77 -7.20 6.91 -18.86
C TYR A 77 -5.99 6.48 -19.72
N SER A 78 -5.16 5.55 -19.26
CA SER A 78 -4.03 5.04 -20.05
C SER A 78 -4.45 4.06 -21.15
N THR A 79 -5.51 3.28 -20.92
CA THR A 79 -6.05 2.31 -21.91
C THR A 79 -6.88 3.00 -22.99
N SER A 80 -7.35 4.21 -22.72
CA SER A 80 -8.18 4.94 -23.66
C SER A 80 -7.34 5.98 -24.40
N GLU A 81 -7.38 5.99 -25.74
CA GLU A 81 -6.86 7.09 -26.57
C GLU A 81 -7.68 8.39 -26.38
N ILE A 82 -8.19 8.65 -25.17
CA ILE A 82 -8.97 9.84 -24.84
C ILE A 82 -7.96 10.96 -24.61
N SER A 83 -7.45 11.48 -25.72
CA SER A 83 -6.75 12.75 -25.71
C SER A 83 -7.78 13.83 -25.34
N PHE A 84 -7.79 14.25 -24.07
CA PHE A 84 -8.42 15.51 -23.64
C PHE A 84 -7.81 16.73 -24.38
N ARG A 85 -6.72 16.52 -25.13
CA ARG A 85 -6.23 17.40 -26.18
C ARG A 85 -7.07 17.23 -27.45
N SER A 86 -7.84 18.28 -27.78
CA SER A 86 -8.55 18.50 -29.05
C SER A 86 -9.98 17.94 -29.13
N ARG A 87 -10.97 18.83 -28.95
CA ARG A 87 -11.82 19.35 -30.05
C ARG A 87 -12.73 20.47 -29.56
N GLN A 88 -12.84 21.52 -30.38
CA GLN A 88 -13.48 22.81 -30.09
C GLN A 88 -15.03 22.77 -30.02
N THR A 89 -15.66 21.65 -29.63
CA THR A 89 -17.13 21.48 -29.65
C THR A 89 -17.69 21.08 -28.27
N LEU A 90 -18.84 21.67 -27.88
CA LEU A 90 -19.53 21.38 -26.61
C LEU A 90 -19.84 19.89 -26.42
N GLN A 91 -20.17 19.19 -27.50
CA GLN A 91 -20.45 17.75 -27.52
C GLN A 91 -19.26 16.88 -27.05
N SER A 92 -18.02 17.34 -27.25
CA SER A 92 -16.83 16.65 -26.74
C SER A 92 -16.67 16.78 -25.21
N LYS A 93 -17.12 17.89 -24.63
CA LYS A 93 -17.07 18.15 -23.18
C LYS A 93 -18.10 17.31 -22.43
N GLU A 94 -19.32 17.21 -22.94
CA GLU A 94 -20.39 16.39 -22.34
C GLU A 94 -20.03 14.91 -22.34
N ARG A 95 -19.47 14.40 -23.44
CA ARG A 95 -19.01 13.01 -23.53
C ARG A 95 -17.84 12.74 -22.57
N ALA A 96 -16.89 13.66 -22.47
CA ALA A 96 -15.79 13.56 -21.51
C ALA A 96 -16.29 13.58 -20.07
N LEU A 97 -17.25 14.45 -19.75
CA LEU A 97 -17.89 14.51 -18.44
C LEU A 97 -18.59 13.20 -18.09
N MET A 98 -19.35 12.61 -19.03
CA MET A 98 -20.02 11.32 -18.83
C MET A 98 -19.03 10.18 -18.56
N ILE A 99 -17.87 10.18 -19.20
CA ILE A 99 -16.81 9.19 -18.95
C ILE A 99 -16.20 9.40 -17.57
N ILE A 100 -15.85 10.64 -17.21
CA ILE A 100 -15.33 10.97 -15.88
C ILE A 100 -16.35 10.56 -14.79
N LEU A 101 -17.64 10.84 -14.99
CA LEU A 101 -18.70 10.44 -14.07
C LEU A 101 -18.85 8.92 -14.01
N GLY A 102 -18.93 8.23 -15.15
CA GLY A 102 -19.11 6.79 -15.19
C GLY A 102 -17.94 6.03 -14.55
N VAL A 103 -16.70 6.38 -14.93
CA VAL A 103 -15.49 5.77 -14.38
C VAL A 103 -15.30 6.21 -12.92
N GLY A 104 -15.44 7.50 -12.61
CA GLY A 104 -15.22 8.02 -11.26
C GLY A 104 -16.23 7.50 -10.24
N VAL A 105 -17.52 7.48 -10.58
CA VAL A 105 -18.57 6.93 -9.71
C VAL A 105 -18.44 5.42 -9.62
N GLY A 106 -18.21 4.73 -10.74
CA GLY A 106 -18.02 3.27 -10.75
C GLY A 106 -16.81 2.83 -9.92
N ALA A 107 -15.66 3.49 -10.12
CA ALA A 107 -14.45 3.25 -9.35
C ALA A 107 -14.65 3.59 -7.87
N GLY A 108 -15.29 4.73 -7.57
CA GLY A 108 -15.60 5.15 -6.21
C GLY A 108 -16.46 4.12 -5.46
N LEU A 109 -17.55 3.65 -6.07
CA LEU A 109 -18.41 2.62 -5.50
C LEU A 109 -17.69 1.28 -5.35
N LEU A 110 -16.92 0.87 -6.35
CA LEU A 110 -16.15 -0.38 -6.30
C LEU A 110 -15.19 -0.34 -5.10
N VAL A 111 -14.42 0.73 -4.99
CA VAL A 111 -13.42 0.92 -3.94
C VAL A 111 -14.08 1.04 -2.56
N ASP A 112 -15.22 1.73 -2.47
CA ASP A 112 -15.95 1.90 -1.22
C ASP A 112 -16.50 0.57 -0.67
N VAL A 113 -16.84 -0.37 -1.54
CA VAL A 113 -17.35 -1.70 -1.16
C VAL A 113 -16.23 -2.73 -0.98
N VAL A 114 -15.29 -2.79 -1.92
CA VAL A 114 -14.27 -3.85 -1.98
C VAL A 114 -13.25 -3.68 -0.87
N ILE A 115 -12.74 -2.46 -0.64
CA ILE A 115 -11.65 -2.25 0.31
C ILE A 115 -12.05 -2.60 1.74
N PRO A 116 -13.19 -2.14 2.29
CA PRO A 116 -13.62 -2.56 3.62
C PRO A 116 -13.77 -4.09 3.71
N ARG A 117 -14.37 -4.73 2.71
CA ARG A 117 -14.52 -6.21 2.72
C ARG A 117 -13.18 -6.96 2.76
N LEU A 118 -12.12 -6.38 2.18
CA LEU A 118 -10.78 -6.98 2.20
C LEU A 118 -10.07 -6.80 3.54
N ILE A 119 -10.25 -5.66 4.22
CA ILE A 119 -9.46 -5.31 5.42
C ILE A 119 -10.19 -5.53 6.75
N GLU A 120 -11.53 -5.52 6.78
CA GLU A 120 -12.31 -5.81 7.99
C GLU A 120 -12.04 -7.20 8.59
N PRO A 121 -11.70 -8.25 7.82
CA PRO A 121 -11.32 -9.56 8.37
C PRO A 121 -9.95 -9.60 9.05
N PHE A 122 -9.20 -8.51 9.07
CA PHE A 122 -7.84 -8.47 9.61
C PHE A 122 -7.84 -8.52 11.15
N PRO A 123 -7.01 -9.38 11.77
CA PRO A 123 -6.89 -9.42 13.24
C PRO A 123 -6.35 -8.11 13.83
N PHE A 124 -5.51 -7.38 13.09
CA PHE A 124 -5.03 -6.05 13.46
C PHE A 124 -5.25 -5.09 12.28
N VAL A 125 -6.46 -4.54 12.18
CA VAL A 125 -6.92 -3.81 10.99
C VAL A 125 -6.00 -2.65 10.66
N VAL A 126 -5.61 -1.83 11.64
CA VAL A 126 -4.75 -0.65 11.45
C VAL A 126 -3.37 -1.07 10.96
N VAL A 127 -2.73 -2.03 11.64
CA VAL A 127 -1.36 -2.47 11.30
C VAL A 127 -1.34 -3.06 9.90
N GLN A 128 -2.25 -3.99 9.63
CA GLN A 128 -2.25 -4.72 8.36
C GLN A 128 -2.72 -3.84 7.20
N THR A 129 -3.65 -2.89 7.44
CA THR A 129 -4.03 -1.88 6.43
C THR A 129 -2.86 -0.94 6.12
N ALA A 130 -2.04 -0.56 7.11
CA ALA A 130 -0.83 0.23 6.86
C ALA A 130 0.18 -0.55 6.00
N GLY A 131 0.35 -1.85 6.26
CA GLY A 131 1.16 -2.74 5.42
C GLY A 131 0.65 -2.81 3.98
N LEU A 132 -0.65 -3.02 3.79
CA LEU A 132 -1.27 -3.00 2.45
C LEU A 132 -1.11 -1.64 1.76
N LEU A 133 -1.30 -0.54 2.48
CA LEU A 133 -1.15 0.80 1.96
C LEU A 133 0.27 1.03 1.43
N LEU A 134 1.27 0.51 2.13
CA LEU A 134 2.66 0.60 1.71
C LEU A 134 2.89 -0.22 0.42
N VAL A 135 2.41 -1.46 0.34
CA VAL A 135 2.54 -2.28 -0.88
C VAL A 135 1.84 -1.64 -2.07
N VAL A 136 0.56 -1.31 -1.91
CA VAL A 136 -0.27 -0.77 -3.00
C VAL A 136 0.19 0.65 -3.37
N GLY A 137 0.65 1.44 -2.40
CA GLY A 137 1.22 2.76 -2.64
C GLY A 137 2.52 2.71 -3.43
N MET A 138 3.44 1.82 -3.06
CA MET A 138 4.68 1.60 -3.84
C MET A 138 4.38 1.10 -5.25
N TRP A 139 3.40 0.19 -5.38
CA TRP A 139 2.95 -0.25 -6.70
C TRP A 139 2.35 0.89 -7.52
N TYR A 140 1.55 1.76 -6.91
CA TYR A 140 0.99 2.91 -7.62
C TYR A 140 2.08 3.90 -8.04
N LEU A 141 3.09 4.15 -7.20
CA LEU A 141 4.25 4.97 -7.58
C LEU A 141 5.02 4.36 -8.75
N HIS A 142 5.17 3.04 -8.78
CA HIS A 142 5.78 2.35 -9.93
C HIS A 142 5.05 2.64 -11.24
N LEU A 143 3.72 2.67 -11.23
CA LEU A 143 2.91 2.98 -12.42
C LEU A 143 3.06 4.44 -12.87
N LEU A 144 3.43 5.37 -11.97
CA LEU A 144 3.54 6.79 -12.26
C LEU A 144 4.95 7.22 -12.71
N ILE A 145 5.99 6.44 -12.41
CA ILE A 145 7.39 6.82 -12.63
C ILE A 145 8.00 5.90 -13.70
N GLU A 146 8.31 6.45 -14.88
CA GLU A 146 8.80 5.69 -16.06
C GLU A 146 10.10 4.91 -15.83
N ASN A 147 10.99 5.39 -14.94
CA ASN A 147 12.31 4.78 -14.69
C ASN A 147 12.41 4.05 -13.35
N TRP A 148 11.27 3.72 -12.74
CA TRP A 148 11.25 3.06 -11.44
C TRP A 148 11.67 1.59 -11.53
N LYS A 149 12.65 1.19 -10.71
CA LYS A 149 13.16 -0.18 -10.67
C LYS A 149 12.69 -0.87 -9.38
N LEU A 150 11.86 -1.90 -9.53
CA LEU A 150 11.40 -2.74 -8.41
C LEU A 150 12.56 -3.34 -7.61
N SER A 151 13.70 -3.59 -8.27
CA SER A 151 14.93 -4.08 -7.64
C SER A 151 15.51 -3.15 -6.59
N ASN A 152 15.15 -1.88 -6.58
CA ASN A 152 15.67 -0.91 -5.63
C ASN A 152 14.74 -0.74 -4.41
N GLU A 153 13.47 -1.11 -4.59
CA GLU A 153 12.37 -0.78 -3.68
C GLU A 153 11.71 -2.02 -3.08
N TRP A 154 12.20 -3.21 -3.44
CA TRP A 154 11.76 -4.48 -2.86
C TRP A 154 11.79 -4.51 -1.32
N PRO A 155 12.68 -3.79 -0.58
CA PRO A 155 12.64 -3.82 0.87
C PRO A 155 11.36 -3.20 1.43
N HIS A 156 10.83 -2.17 0.76
CA HIS A 156 9.55 -1.56 1.10
C HIS A 156 8.42 -2.53 0.81
N VAL A 157 8.37 -3.08 -0.41
CA VAL A 157 7.32 -4.03 -0.80
C VAL A 157 7.31 -5.25 0.14
N LEU A 158 8.47 -5.82 0.45
CA LEU A 158 8.58 -6.95 1.37
C LEU A 158 8.16 -6.54 2.78
N SER A 159 8.60 -5.39 3.28
CA SER A 159 8.15 -4.87 4.57
C SER A 159 6.62 -4.76 4.64
N GLY A 160 6.00 -4.13 3.64
CA GLY A 160 4.55 -3.98 3.58
C GLY A 160 3.83 -5.33 3.57
N LEU A 161 4.35 -6.33 2.85
CA LEU A 161 3.82 -7.69 2.86
C LEU A 161 3.96 -8.36 4.23
N LEU A 162 5.11 -8.21 4.90
CA LEU A 162 5.34 -8.74 6.24
C LEU A 162 4.41 -8.06 7.28
N ILE A 163 4.15 -6.76 7.15
CA ILE A 163 3.23 -6.05 8.03
C ILE A 163 1.77 -6.48 7.77
N ALA A 164 1.39 -6.60 6.49
CA ALA A 164 0.03 -6.94 6.08
C ALA A 164 -0.34 -8.39 6.40
N PHE A 165 0.58 -9.33 6.17
CA PHE A 165 0.30 -10.76 6.24
C PHE A 165 1.07 -11.49 7.34
N GLY A 166 2.10 -10.89 7.92
CA GLY A 166 2.85 -11.45 9.05
C GLY A 166 1.97 -11.85 10.24
N PRO A 167 0.97 -11.04 10.63
CA PRO A 167 0.03 -11.43 11.68
C PRO A 167 -0.79 -12.69 11.39
N TYR A 168 -0.85 -13.16 10.14
CA TYR A 168 -1.52 -14.41 9.79
C TYR A 168 -0.64 -15.66 9.92
N VAL A 169 0.69 -15.49 10.01
CA VAL A 169 1.64 -16.62 10.06
C VAL A 169 1.30 -17.64 11.17
N PRO A 170 0.92 -17.25 12.40
CA PRO A 170 0.56 -18.21 13.44
C PRO A 170 -0.67 -19.08 13.11
N TYR A 171 -1.56 -18.64 12.23
CA TYR A 171 -2.76 -19.39 11.82
C TYR A 171 -2.47 -20.40 10.70
N LEU A 172 -1.26 -20.39 10.13
CA LEU A 172 -0.84 -21.26 9.03
C LEU A 172 0.10 -22.40 9.50
N LEU A 173 0.53 -22.37 10.77
CA LEU A 173 1.38 -23.37 11.41
C LEU A 173 0.53 -24.32 12.28
#